data_AF-A0A3C0CWV7-F1
#
_entry.id   AF-A0A3C0CWV7-F1
#
_cell.length_a   1.000
_cell.length_b   1.000
_cell.length_c   1.000
_cell.angle_alpha   90.00
_cell.angle_beta   90.00
_cell.angle_gamma   90.00
#
_symmetry.space_group_name_H-M   'P 1'
#
loop_
_entity.id
_entity.type
_entity.pdbx_description
1 polymer ?
#
loop_
_entity_poly.entity_id
_entity_poly.type
_entity_poly.pdbx_seq_one_letter_code
_entity_poly.pdbx_strand_id
1 'polypeptide(L)'
;DKIKDTASAHQRAFIIEVMGRSCGYLAVAAGLAGGAEMVIVPERPVKMEEIRAEMVDARERGKPHFIIVAAEGANPTATEICNSLKSPAASGFDARLTVLGHVQRGGSPTAFDRILATRLASRAVECLLGNNSGVMVGLEQNTLTTTPLAKIFEAIRPADEELLKLEQMIAL
;
A
#
# COMPACT_ATOMS: atom_id res chain seq x y z
N ASP A 1 -12.06 -4.01 -4.12
CA ASP A 1 -13.46 -4.48 -4.22
C ASP A 1 -14.19 -3.96 -5.44
N LYS A 2 -14.67 -2.70 -5.46
CA LYS A 2 -15.41 -2.16 -6.63
C LYS A 2 -14.69 -2.38 -7.98
N ILE A 3 -13.38 -2.18 -8.01
CA ILE A 3 -12.55 -2.42 -9.21
C ILE A 3 -12.52 -3.92 -9.56
N LYS A 4 -12.40 -4.80 -8.56
CA LYS A 4 -12.32 -6.27 -8.72
C LYS A 4 -13.58 -6.85 -9.36
N ASP A 5 -14.75 -6.34 -8.98
CA ASP A 5 -16.04 -6.71 -9.59
C ASP A 5 -16.04 -6.40 -11.09
N THR A 6 -15.58 -5.20 -11.47
CA THR A 6 -15.50 -4.80 -12.89
C THR A 6 -14.37 -5.47 -13.65
N ALA A 7 -13.28 -5.82 -12.98
CA ALA A 7 -12.10 -6.44 -13.59
C ALA A 7 -12.41 -7.87 -14.03
N SER A 8 -13.07 -8.63 -13.15
CA SER A 8 -13.45 -10.03 -13.41
C SER A 8 -14.44 -10.16 -14.56
N ALA A 9 -15.36 -9.19 -14.71
CA ALA A 9 -16.38 -9.21 -15.77
C ALA A 9 -15.80 -8.98 -17.17
N HIS A 10 -14.61 -8.38 -17.28
CA HIS A 10 -14.05 -7.91 -18.55
C HIS A 10 -12.65 -8.45 -18.87
N GLN A 11 -12.11 -9.37 -18.06
CA GLN A 11 -10.74 -9.89 -18.23
C GLN A 11 -9.70 -8.78 -18.34
N ARG A 12 -9.70 -7.87 -17.36
CA ARG A 12 -8.85 -6.67 -17.36
C ARG A 12 -7.76 -6.74 -16.30
N ALA A 13 -6.68 -6.00 -16.59
CA ALA A 13 -5.68 -5.67 -15.59
C ALA A 13 -5.94 -4.26 -15.06
N PHE A 14 -5.84 -4.07 -13.75
CA PHE A 14 -5.96 -2.76 -13.10
C PHE A 14 -4.71 -2.44 -12.32
N ILE A 15 -4.12 -1.29 -12.63
CA ILE A 15 -3.07 -0.66 -11.86
C ILE A 15 -3.74 0.40 -10.98
N ILE A 16 -3.61 0.27 -9.67
CA ILE A 16 -4.20 1.16 -8.68
C ILE A 16 -3.07 1.90 -7.97
N GLU A 17 -2.98 3.21 -8.21
CA GLU A 17 -2.00 4.07 -7.53
C GLU A 17 -2.57 4.56 -6.19
N VAL A 18 -1.86 4.24 -5.11
CA VAL A 18 -2.18 4.65 -3.74
C VAL A 18 -1.15 5.64 -3.21
N MET A 19 -1.54 6.46 -2.23
CA MET A 19 -0.60 7.37 -1.58
C MET A 19 0.40 6.59 -0.71
N GLY A 20 1.47 7.26 -0.28
CA GLY A 20 2.47 6.65 0.61
C GLY A 20 3.82 7.34 0.59
N ARG A 21 4.03 8.27 -0.34
CA ARG A 21 5.28 8.99 -0.60
C ARG A 21 6.43 7.99 -0.72
N SER A 22 7.31 7.96 0.27
CA SER A 22 8.48 7.08 0.32
C SER A 22 8.26 5.80 1.12
N CYS A 23 7.01 5.45 1.45
CA CYS A 23 6.65 4.26 2.21
C CYS A 23 5.53 3.47 1.53
N GLY A 24 5.77 2.17 1.34
CA GLY A 24 4.85 1.22 0.73
C GLY A 24 3.73 0.70 1.62
N TYR A 25 3.65 1.12 2.90
CA TYR A 25 2.72 0.56 3.88
C TYR A 25 1.27 0.49 3.38
N LEU A 26 0.75 1.58 2.80
CA LEU A 26 -0.62 1.62 2.29
C LEU A 26 -0.82 0.66 1.11
N ALA A 27 0.17 0.54 0.22
CA ALA A 27 0.10 -0.38 -0.91
C ALA A 27 0.11 -1.84 -0.46
N VAL A 28 0.97 -2.19 0.50
CA VAL A 28 1.03 -3.55 1.07
C VAL A 28 -0.26 -3.90 1.80
N ALA A 29 -0.73 -3.02 2.69
CA ALA A 29 -1.97 -3.25 3.43
C ALA A 29 -3.18 -3.37 2.49
N ALA A 30 -3.30 -2.50 1.49
CA ALA A 30 -4.37 -2.54 0.51
C ALA A 30 -4.28 -3.77 -0.40
N GLY A 31 -3.08 -4.16 -0.82
CA GLY A 31 -2.85 -5.34 -1.66
C GLY A 31 -3.20 -6.64 -0.94
N LEU A 32 -2.75 -6.79 0.31
CA LEU A 32 -3.11 -7.94 1.15
C LEU A 32 -4.61 -8.01 1.41
N ALA A 33 -5.24 -6.90 1.80
CA ALA A 33 -6.68 -6.87 2.10
C ALA A 33 -7.55 -7.07 0.85
N GLY A 34 -7.12 -6.54 -0.31
CA GLY A 34 -7.85 -6.63 -1.57
C GLY A 34 -7.57 -7.91 -2.37
N GLY A 35 -6.55 -8.68 -1.97
CA GLY A 35 -6.02 -9.80 -2.73
C GLY A 35 -5.53 -9.36 -4.11
N ALA A 36 -4.58 -8.41 -4.12
CA ALA A 36 -3.89 -8.00 -5.33
C ALA A 36 -2.88 -9.08 -5.75
N GLU A 37 -2.75 -9.30 -7.06
CA GLU A 37 -1.76 -10.21 -7.62
C GLU A 37 -0.33 -9.65 -7.53
N MET A 38 -0.18 -8.33 -7.39
CA MET A 38 1.13 -7.73 -7.21
C MET A 38 1.06 -6.40 -6.47
N VAL A 39 1.99 -6.19 -5.54
CA VAL A 39 2.21 -4.90 -4.88
C VAL A 39 3.59 -4.34 -5.22
N ILE A 40 3.62 -3.08 -5.65
CA ILE A 40 4.85 -2.37 -6.03
C ILE A 40 5.07 -1.20 -5.07
N VAL A 41 6.24 -1.18 -4.44
CA VAL A 41 6.59 -0.26 -3.35
C VAL A 41 7.99 0.34 -3.54
N PRO A 42 8.28 1.55 -3.02
CA PRO A 42 9.62 2.14 -3.11
C PRO A 42 10.70 1.29 -2.43
N GLU A 43 10.35 0.53 -1.39
CA GLU A 43 11.29 -0.31 -0.64
C GLU A 43 11.77 -1.53 -1.44
N ARG A 44 11.04 -1.94 -2.48
CA ARG A 44 11.35 -3.10 -3.31
C ARG A 44 11.00 -2.80 -4.78
N PRO A 45 11.88 -2.08 -5.50
CA PRO A 45 11.71 -1.83 -6.92
C PRO A 45 11.65 -3.14 -7.71
N VAL A 46 10.84 -3.17 -8.75
CA VAL A 46 10.64 -4.37 -9.60
C VAL A 46 10.89 -4.01 -11.05
N LYS A 47 11.47 -4.90 -11.85
CA LYS A 47 11.66 -4.61 -13.28
C LYS A 47 10.38 -4.83 -14.06
N MET A 48 10.24 -4.10 -15.17
CA MET A 48 9.07 -4.21 -16.05
C MET A 48 8.87 -5.62 -16.61
N GLU A 49 9.97 -6.34 -16.85
CA GLU A 49 9.98 -7.72 -17.34
C GLU A 49 9.39 -8.69 -16.31
N GLU A 50 9.67 -8.47 -15.02
CA GLU A 50 9.13 -9.30 -13.93
C GLU A 50 7.61 -9.11 -13.80
N ILE A 51 7.14 -7.87 -13.91
CA ILE A 51 5.70 -7.56 -13.94
C ILE A 51 5.02 -8.29 -15.10
N ARG A 52 5.61 -8.27 -16.29
CA ARG A 52 5.06 -8.96 -17.47
C ARG A 52 5.04 -10.48 -17.28
N ALA A 53 6.11 -11.05 -16.75
CA ALA A 53 6.19 -12.49 -16.50
C ALA A 53 5.07 -12.95 -15.56
N GLU A 54 4.86 -12.24 -14.45
CA GLU A 54 3.80 -12.56 -13.48
C GLU A 54 2.40 -12.45 -14.10
N MET A 55 2.16 -11.43 -14.93
CA MET A 55 0.89 -11.27 -15.64
C MET A 55 0.61 -12.40 -16.63
N VAL A 56 1.63 -12.83 -17.38
CA VAL A 56 1.49 -13.95 -18.33
C VAL A 56 1.20 -15.24 -17.57
N ASP A 57 1.95 -15.53 -16.52
CA ASP A 57 1.75 -16.72 -15.69
C ASP A 57 0.35 -16.74 -15.03
N ALA A 58 -0.10 -15.61 -14.46
CA ALA A 58 -1.46 -15.50 -13.91
C ALA A 58 -2.55 -15.77 -14.96
N ARG A 59 -2.34 -15.34 -16.20
CA ARG A 59 -3.27 -15.62 -17.31
C ARG A 59 -3.27 -17.09 -17.70
N GLU A 60 -2.10 -17.72 -17.78
CA GLU A 60 -1.96 -19.15 -18.08
C GLU A 60 -2.61 -20.02 -16.99
N ARG A 61 -2.57 -19.57 -15.74
CA ARG A 61 -3.31 -20.16 -14.61
C ARG A 61 -4.82 -19.88 -14.64
N GLY A 62 -5.31 -19.13 -15.62
CA GLY A 62 -6.72 -18.85 -15.83
C GLY A 62 -7.31 -17.78 -14.91
N LYS A 63 -6.48 -16.90 -14.30
CA LYS A 63 -7.00 -15.81 -13.47
C LYS A 63 -7.87 -14.86 -14.31
N PRO A 64 -9.08 -14.50 -13.84
CA PRO A 64 -10.03 -13.70 -14.61
C PRO A 64 -9.67 -12.21 -14.65
N HIS A 65 -8.69 -11.76 -13.87
CA HIS A 65 -8.19 -10.40 -13.86
C HIS A 65 -6.77 -10.38 -13.28
N PHE A 66 -6.14 -9.19 -13.30
CA PHE A 66 -4.87 -8.94 -12.65
C PHE A 66 -4.88 -7.55 -12.00
N ILE A 67 -4.60 -7.46 -10.71
CA ILE A 67 -4.61 -6.22 -9.95
C ILE A 67 -3.19 -5.94 -9.43
N ILE A 68 -2.69 -4.77 -9.79
CA ILE A 68 -1.44 -4.21 -9.29
C ILE A 68 -1.80 -3.06 -8.36
N VAL A 69 -1.33 -3.09 -7.12
CA VAL A 69 -1.39 -1.94 -6.21
C VAL A 69 0.01 -1.31 -6.15
N ALA A 70 0.14 -0.08 -6.61
CA ALA A 70 1.41 0.64 -6.66
C ALA A 70 1.38 1.85 -5.73
N ALA A 71 2.38 1.99 -4.86
CA ALA A 71 2.57 3.22 -4.09
C ALA A 71 2.95 4.38 -5.02
N GLU A 72 2.59 5.62 -4.68
CA GLU A 72 2.93 6.81 -5.49
C GLU A 72 4.45 7.02 -5.66
N GLY A 73 5.27 6.51 -4.74
CA GLY A 73 6.74 6.49 -4.85
C GLY A 73 7.32 5.22 -5.46
N ALA A 74 6.49 4.33 -6.01
CA ALA A 74 6.95 3.11 -6.65
C ALA A 74 7.85 3.38 -7.87
N ASN A 75 8.78 2.45 -8.11
CA ASN A 75 9.62 2.42 -9.30
C ASN A 75 9.58 1.00 -9.89
N PRO A 76 9.03 0.80 -11.10
CA PRO A 76 8.42 1.79 -12.01
C PRO A 76 7.12 2.39 -11.45
N THR A 77 6.78 3.59 -11.93
CA THR A 77 5.54 4.28 -11.55
C THR A 77 4.31 3.58 -12.13
N ALA A 78 3.15 3.76 -11.49
CA ALA A 78 1.87 3.18 -11.96
C ALA A 78 1.54 3.57 -13.41
N THR A 79 1.91 4.79 -13.80
CA THR A 79 1.73 5.30 -15.17
C THR A 79 2.64 4.60 -16.17
N GLU A 80 3.92 4.40 -15.84
CA GLU A 80 4.86 3.65 -16.69
C GLU A 80 4.41 2.20 -16.88
N ILE A 81 4.00 1.55 -15.78
CA ILE A 81 3.47 0.19 -15.82
C ILE A 81 2.27 0.12 -16.76
N CYS A 82 1.25 0.96 -16.54
CA CYS A 82 0.06 0.96 -17.39
C CYS A 82 0.41 1.21 -18.87
N ASN A 83 1.24 2.22 -19.16
CA ASN A 83 1.65 2.54 -20.53
C ASN A 83 2.35 1.39 -21.24
N SER A 84 3.24 0.70 -20.53
CA SER A 84 3.99 -0.43 -21.07
C SER A 84 3.14 -1.69 -21.31
N LEU A 85 1.94 -1.76 -20.71
CA LEU A 85 1.02 -2.89 -20.76
C LEU A 85 -0.27 -2.59 -21.53
N LYS A 86 -0.40 -1.41 -22.15
CA LYS A 86 -1.61 -0.96 -22.85
C LYS A 86 -2.06 -1.87 -24.00
N SER A 87 -1.14 -2.61 -24.61
CA SER A 87 -1.48 -3.55 -25.68
C SER A 87 -1.70 -4.95 -25.11
N PRO A 88 -2.86 -5.60 -25.36
CA PRO A 88 -3.10 -6.99 -24.96
C PRO A 88 -2.06 -7.97 -25.51
N ALA A 89 -1.37 -7.63 -26.60
CA ALA A 89 -0.29 -8.43 -27.14
C ALA A 89 0.94 -8.53 -26.22
N ALA A 90 1.11 -7.59 -25.28
CA ALA A 90 2.27 -7.52 -24.38
C ALA A 90 2.05 -8.20 -23.02
N SER A 91 0.80 -8.34 -22.58
CA SER A 91 0.45 -8.79 -21.21
C SER A 91 -0.71 -9.78 -21.16
N GLY A 92 -1.47 -9.90 -22.24
CA GLY A 92 -2.69 -10.68 -22.30
C GLY A 92 -3.93 -10.06 -21.65
N PHE A 93 -3.81 -8.88 -21.04
CA PHE A 93 -4.90 -8.14 -20.40
C PHE A 93 -5.02 -6.72 -20.97
N ASP A 94 -6.25 -6.19 -21.04
CA ASP A 94 -6.47 -4.76 -21.26
C ASP A 94 -6.19 -4.01 -19.94
N ALA A 95 -5.10 -3.25 -19.89
CA ALA A 95 -4.61 -2.58 -18.69
C ALA A 95 -5.26 -1.20 -18.48
N ARG A 96 -5.76 -0.95 -17.27
CA ARG A 96 -6.37 0.32 -16.86
C ARG A 96 -5.67 0.88 -15.63
N LEU A 97 -5.47 2.19 -15.60
CA LEU A 97 -4.91 2.90 -14.46
C LEU A 97 -6.03 3.61 -13.68
N THR A 98 -6.02 3.44 -12.37
CA THR A 98 -6.82 4.24 -11.42
C THR A 98 -5.87 4.93 -10.45
N VAL A 99 -5.83 6.25 -10.48
CA VAL A 99 -5.12 7.04 -9.48
C VAL A 99 -6.12 7.52 -8.45
N LEU A 100 -6.01 7.02 -7.21
CA LEU A 100 -6.93 7.40 -6.14
C LEU A 100 -6.69 8.85 -5.68
N GLY A 101 -5.42 9.24 -5.56
CA GLY A 101 -5.03 10.58 -5.10
C GLY A 101 -5.65 10.95 -3.75
N HIS A 102 -6.13 12.19 -3.65
CA HIS A 102 -6.56 12.82 -2.39
C HIS A 102 -7.82 12.22 -1.75
N VAL A 103 -8.56 11.35 -2.45
CA VAL A 103 -9.72 10.67 -1.84
C VAL A 103 -9.31 9.88 -0.59
N GLN A 104 -8.05 9.42 -0.52
CA GLN A 104 -7.47 8.68 0.59
C GLN A 104 -7.24 9.52 1.86
N ARG A 105 -7.27 10.85 1.75
CA ARG A 105 -7.08 11.77 2.89
C ARG A 105 -8.40 12.28 3.48
N GLY A 106 -9.52 11.97 2.83
CA GLY A 106 -10.85 12.38 3.24
C GLY A 106 -11.71 11.23 3.76
N GLY A 107 -12.89 11.56 4.26
CA GLY A 107 -13.84 10.59 4.81
C GLY A 107 -13.92 10.61 6.34
N SER A 108 -14.94 9.93 6.88
CA SER A 108 -15.08 9.77 8.32
C SER A 108 -14.05 8.77 8.86
N PRO A 109 -13.33 9.06 9.95
CA PRO A 109 -12.34 8.14 10.51
C PRO A 109 -13.01 6.86 11.01
N THR A 110 -12.27 5.75 10.94
CA THR A 110 -12.74 4.44 11.41
C THR A 110 -12.87 4.38 12.93
N ALA A 111 -13.49 3.31 13.46
CA ALA A 111 -13.56 3.10 14.90
C ALA A 111 -12.16 3.02 15.53
N PHE A 112 -11.23 2.33 14.87
CA PHE A 112 -9.85 2.22 15.32
C PHE A 112 -9.17 3.60 15.38
N ASP A 113 -9.26 4.39 14.31
CA ASP A 113 -8.63 5.71 14.26
C ASP A 113 -9.15 6.64 15.35
N ARG A 114 -10.47 6.64 15.59
CA ARG A 114 -11.11 7.46 16.63
C ARG A 114 -10.62 7.08 18.03
N ILE A 115 -10.63 5.78 18.35
CA ILE A 115 -10.19 5.28 19.66
C ILE A 115 -8.70 5.55 19.85
N LEU A 116 -7.88 5.30 18.82
CA LEU A 116 -6.45 5.56 18.87
C LEU A 116 -6.16 7.05 19.08
N ALA A 117 -6.84 7.94 18.36
CA ALA A 117 -6.67 9.39 18.53
C ALA A 117 -6.97 9.83 19.97
N THR A 118 -8.07 9.36 20.57
CA THR A 118 -8.40 9.65 21.96
C THR A 118 -7.33 9.13 22.93
N ARG A 119 -6.86 7.89 22.72
CA ARG A 119 -5.79 7.28 23.53
C ARG A 119 -4.49 8.08 23.45
N LEU A 120 -4.06 8.44 22.25
CA LEU A 120 -2.85 9.24 22.02
C LEU A 120 -2.97 10.62 22.67
N ALA A 121 -4.11 11.30 22.52
CA ALA A 121 -4.35 12.61 23.11
C ALA A 121 -4.32 12.57 24.64
N SER A 122 -5.01 11.60 25.27
CA SER A 122 -4.98 11.41 26.72
C SER A 122 -3.55 11.23 27.23
N ARG A 123 -2.78 10.35 26.56
CA ARG A 123 -1.40 10.07 26.94
C ARG A 123 -0.48 11.28 26.74
N ALA A 124 -0.71 12.10 25.72
CA ALA A 124 0.04 13.32 25.51
C ALA A 124 -0.18 14.33 26.66
N VAL A 125 -1.44 14.49 27.11
CA VAL A 125 -1.77 15.33 28.27
C VAL A 125 -1.11 14.82 29.55
N GLU A 126 -1.15 13.51 29.80
CA GLU A 126 -0.45 12.89 30.94
C GLU A 126 1.06 13.17 30.92
N CYS A 127 1.70 13.09 29.74
CA CYS A 127 3.12 13.37 29.60
C CYS A 127 3.43 14.83 29.97
N LEU A 128 2.62 15.78 29.51
CA LEU A 128 2.79 17.20 29.84
C LEU A 128 2.59 17.48 31.34
N LEU A 129 1.56 16.89 31.96
CA LEU A 129 1.32 17.02 33.41
C LEU A 129 2.47 16.40 34.23
N GLY A 130 3.09 15.34 33.72
CA GLY A 130 4.26 14.69 34.30
C GLY A 130 5.60 15.37 34.00
N ASN A 131 5.61 16.58 33.42
CA ASN A 131 6.81 17.30 32.96
C ASN A 131 7.67 16.52 31.94
N ASN A 132 7.10 15.54 31.25
CA ASN A 132 7.74 14.78 30.18
C ASN A 132 7.37 15.38 28.82
N SER A 133 8.03 16.48 28.46
CA SER A 133 7.85 17.15 27.16
C SER A 133 8.93 16.73 26.15
N GLY A 134 8.77 17.12 24.88
CA GLY A 134 9.74 16.79 23.82
C GLY A 134 9.69 15.32 23.36
N VAL A 135 8.56 14.65 23.58
CA VAL A 135 8.31 13.27 23.15
C VAL A 135 7.11 13.20 22.19
N MET A 136 7.13 12.24 21.26
CA MET A 136 5.98 11.82 20.49
C MET A 136 5.34 10.62 21.18
N VAL A 137 4.01 10.66 21.37
CA VAL A 137 3.24 9.48 21.75
C VAL A 137 2.94 8.66 20.51
N GLY A 138 3.21 7.36 20.56
CA GLY A 138 2.93 6.41 19.49
C GLY A 138 2.29 5.14 20.01
N LEU A 139 1.89 4.27 19.09
CA LEU A 139 1.46 2.91 19.37
C LEU A 139 2.54 1.95 18.90
N GLU A 140 3.05 1.13 19.81
CA GLU A 140 4.06 0.10 19.53
C GLU A 140 3.61 -1.20 20.21
N GLN A 141 3.54 -2.30 19.43
CA GLN A 141 3.07 -3.61 19.94
C GLN A 141 1.77 -3.50 20.76
N ASN A 142 0.80 -2.74 20.25
CA ASN A 142 -0.50 -2.45 20.86
C ASN A 142 -0.46 -1.67 22.20
N THR A 143 0.71 -1.17 22.60
CA THR A 143 0.94 -0.39 23.81
C THR A 143 1.25 1.06 23.45
N LEU A 144 0.76 2.02 24.24
CA LEU A 144 1.12 3.42 24.05
C LEU A 144 2.51 3.66 24.60
N THR A 145 3.41 4.12 23.74
CA THR A 145 4.80 4.41 24.10
C THR A 145 5.14 5.86 23.79
N THR A 146 6.25 6.34 24.33
CA THR A 146 6.75 7.70 24.09
C THR A 146 8.16 7.61 23.52
N THR A 147 8.41 8.32 22.43
CA THR A 147 9.72 8.38 21.79
C THR A 147 10.23 9.82 21.80
N PRO A 148 11.46 10.12 22.23
CA PRO A 148 12.03 11.46 22.14
C PRO A 148 12.01 12.00 20.71
N LEU A 149 11.58 13.25 20.53
CA LEU A 149 11.45 13.86 19.19
C LEU A 149 12.78 13.85 18.41
N ALA A 150 13.91 13.99 19.09
CA ALA A 150 15.24 13.94 18.48
C ALA A 150 15.48 12.63 17.69
N LYS A 151 15.02 11.49 18.21
CA LYS A 151 15.20 10.18 17.55
C LYS A 151 14.32 9.98 16.31
N ILE A 152 13.23 10.73 16.19
CA ILE A 152 12.23 10.52 15.13
C ILE A 152 12.75 10.98 13.77
N PHE A 153 13.56 12.05 13.77
CA PHE A 153 14.10 12.61 12.54
C PHE A 153 15.27 11.78 11.97
N GLU A 154 15.76 10.79 12.71
CA GLU A 154 16.91 9.96 12.33
C GLU A 154 16.51 8.77 11.46
N ALA A 155 15.23 8.41 11.40
CA ALA A 155 14.77 7.19 10.74
C ALA A 155 13.50 7.38 9.92
N ILE A 156 13.45 6.72 8.77
CA ILE A 156 12.22 6.51 7.99
C ILE A 156 11.74 5.11 8.31
N ARG A 157 10.46 4.96 8.67
CA ARG A 157 9.85 3.64 8.86
C ARG A 157 9.55 3.04 7.48
N PRO A 158 10.20 1.92 7.09
CA PRO A 158 9.83 1.21 5.86
C PRO A 158 8.51 0.45 6.07
N ALA A 159 7.91 -0.01 4.97
CA ALA A 159 6.91 -1.06 5.02
C ALA A 159 7.46 -2.31 5.74
N ASP A 160 6.56 -3.03 6.42
CA ASP A 160 6.90 -4.21 7.20
C ASP A 160 7.38 -5.36 6.29
N GLU A 161 8.58 -5.89 6.55
CA GLU A 161 9.17 -6.96 5.75
C GLU A 161 8.38 -8.27 5.78
N GLU A 162 7.74 -8.59 6.91
CA GLU A 162 6.91 -9.80 7.02
C GLU A 162 5.66 -9.66 6.15
N LEU A 163 5.04 -8.48 6.15
CA LEU A 163 3.89 -8.20 5.28
C LEU A 163 4.28 -8.20 3.79
N LEU A 164 5.47 -7.69 3.46
CA LEU A 164 6.01 -7.74 2.10
C LEU A 164 6.31 -9.17 1.61
N LYS A 165 6.73 -10.07 2.51
CA LYS A 165 6.93 -11.49 2.20
C LYS A 165 5.59 -12.22 2.10
N LEU A 166 4.66 -11.93 3.01
CA LEU A 166 3.33 -12.51 3.01
C LEU A 166 2.56 -12.19 1.72
N GLU A 167 2.69 -10.95 1.24
CA GLU A 167 2.09 -10.53 -0.03
C GLU A 167 2.57 -11.38 -1.21
N GLN A 168 3.88 -11.63 -1.32
CA GLN A 168 4.43 -12.51 -2.36
C GLN A 168 3.92 -13.95 -2.28
N MET A 169 3.65 -14.45 -1.07
CA MET A 169 3.15 -15.81 -0.88
C MET A 169 1.67 -15.95 -1.28
N ILE A 170 0.86 -14.91 -1.08
CA ILE A 170 -0.59 -14.95 -1.37
C ILE A 170 -0.89 -14.60 -2.84
N ALA A 171 0.01 -13.86 -3.49
CA ALA A 171 -0.08 -13.51 -4.91
C ALA A 171 -0.03 -14.73 -5.86
N LEU A 172 0.60 -15.83 -5.43
CA LEU A 172 0.66 -17.12 -6.11
C LEU A 172 -0.73 -17.79 -6.07
#